data_AF-A5ZNM6-F1
#
_entry.id   AF-A5ZNM6-F1
#
_cell.length_a   1.000
_cell.length_b   1.000
_cell.length_c   1.000
_cell.angle_alpha   90.00
_cell.angle_beta   90.00
_cell.angle_gamma   90.00
#
_symmetry.space_group_name_H-M   'P 1'
#
loop_
_entity.id
_entity.type
_entity.pdbx_description
1 polymer ?
#
loop_
_entity_poly.entity_id
_entity_poly.type
_entity_poly.pdbx_seq_one_letter_code
_entity_poly.pdbx_strand_id
1 'polypeptide(L)'
;MPDGKKGMKYNEWAANKSESSKKAQLRKDINQTIRIVSTYSEFLAFMEAKGYEIKNAEFGENSRKYITFRSPDMSRPVRGSAKSLGKNFTKERIKERIENKRQKAIFPSVHNKLIDTNAPNIAGNIGLQKWANKENLKIVSAEYNKMLTHNLHNFSELEDRIALLHMQQKEVNTSVVSLESQIRHLREMLKYAKQYQKNKIYDDHYKSSKDPDRYFRKYESQIILFAGAEHILQENGIDLKHLNSNKLQAQIADLISRKESLNTQYVSFKQEIKELELIHQNLSKYLKQDAPKIQRFSHNKLPSL
;
A
#
# COMPACT_ATOMS: atom_id res chain seq x y z
N MET A 1 27.92 -13.54 31.03
CA MET A 1 26.96 -12.48 30.63
C MET A 1 27.41 -11.90 29.29
N PRO A 2 26.55 -11.78 28.26
CA PRO A 2 27.00 -11.34 26.95
C PRO A 2 27.19 -9.81 26.93
N ASP A 3 28.42 -9.40 26.69
CA ASP A 3 28.88 -8.02 26.60
C ASP A 3 28.13 -7.30 25.45
N GLY A 4 27.44 -6.20 25.74
CA GLY A 4 26.48 -5.48 24.88
C GLY A 4 27.07 -4.78 23.64
N LYS A 5 28.01 -5.42 22.94
CA LYS A 5 28.80 -4.89 21.81
C LYS A 5 28.23 -5.23 20.44
N LYS A 6 26.98 -5.69 20.34
CA LYS A 6 26.38 -6.06 19.04
C LYS A 6 25.60 -4.87 18.47
N GLY A 7 26.23 -4.11 17.55
CA GLY A 7 25.57 -3.07 16.74
C GLY A 7 26.27 -1.71 16.61
N MET A 8 27.51 -1.55 17.07
CA MET A 8 28.24 -0.28 16.91
C MET A 8 28.86 -0.17 15.51
N LYS A 9 28.69 0.96 14.83
CA LYS A 9 29.39 1.26 13.57
C LYS A 9 30.90 1.30 13.84
N TYR A 10 31.74 0.91 12.88
CA TYR A 10 33.21 0.88 13.01
C TYR A 10 33.82 2.18 13.60
N ASN A 11 33.28 3.34 13.21
CA ASN A 11 33.70 4.64 13.73
C ASN A 11 33.35 4.87 15.22
N GLU A 12 32.30 4.22 15.73
CA GLU A 12 31.91 4.24 17.15
C GLU A 12 32.78 3.31 17.99
N TRP A 13 33.22 2.17 17.42
CA TRP A 13 34.17 1.26 18.07
C TRP A 13 35.57 1.87 18.19
N ALA A 14 36.06 2.52 17.14
CA ALA A 14 37.37 3.18 17.14
C ALA A 14 37.46 4.34 18.15
N ALA A 15 36.39 5.12 18.32
CA ALA A 15 36.34 6.21 19.29
C ALA A 15 36.30 5.74 20.76
N ASN A 16 35.87 4.51 21.03
CA ASN A 16 35.78 3.95 22.38
C ASN A 16 37.10 3.31 22.88
N LYS A 17 38.09 3.11 22.02
CA LYS A 17 39.32 2.39 22.35
C LYS A 17 40.42 3.27 22.96
N SER A 18 40.25 4.59 22.92
CA SER A 18 41.20 5.60 23.39
C SER A 18 40.43 6.69 24.11
N GLU A 19 40.47 6.69 25.45
CA GLU A 19 40.19 7.80 26.41
C GLU A 19 39.56 7.29 27.73
N SER A 20 39.73 8.07 28.81
CA SER A 20 39.39 7.70 30.19
C SER A 20 38.00 7.06 30.37
N SER A 21 37.93 6.05 31.24
CA SER A 21 36.72 5.26 31.56
C SER A 21 35.46 6.13 31.77
N LYS A 22 35.62 7.30 32.38
CA LYS A 22 34.52 8.24 32.66
C LYS A 22 33.91 8.87 31.39
N LYS A 23 34.72 9.22 30.37
CA LYS A 23 34.20 9.73 29.08
C LYS A 23 33.50 8.62 28.29
N ALA A 24 34.03 7.40 28.35
CA ALA A 24 33.40 6.24 27.74
C ALA A 24 32.02 5.95 28.36
N GLN A 25 31.92 6.07 29.69
CA GLN A 25 30.65 5.95 30.41
C GLN A 25 29.65 7.05 30.00
N LEU A 26 30.08 8.32 29.93
CA LEU A 26 29.22 9.41 29.44
C LEU A 26 28.72 9.15 28.00
N ARG A 27 29.58 8.67 27.09
CA ARG A 27 29.16 8.28 25.72
C ARG A 27 28.12 7.16 25.74
N LYS A 28 28.29 6.16 26.61
CA LYS A 28 27.35 5.05 26.78
C LYS A 28 25.99 5.56 27.27
N ASP A 29 26.00 6.42 28.29
CA ASP A 29 24.78 7.02 28.84
C ASP A 29 24.04 7.87 27.80
N ILE A 30 24.75 8.75 27.08
CA ILE A 30 24.17 9.55 25.99
C ILE A 30 23.53 8.63 24.96
N ASN A 31 24.20 7.57 24.51
CA ASN A 31 23.66 6.64 23.52
C ASN A 31 22.44 5.88 24.02
N GLN A 32 22.42 5.47 25.28
CA GLN A 32 21.28 4.79 25.89
C GLN A 32 20.08 5.73 26.02
N THR A 33 20.30 6.96 26.51
CA THR A 33 19.24 7.97 26.63
C THR A 33 18.70 8.34 25.26
N ILE A 34 19.58 8.55 24.26
CA ILE A 34 19.16 8.77 22.88
C ILE A 34 18.26 7.65 22.43
N ARG A 35 18.47 6.36 22.77
CA ARG A 35 17.60 5.24 22.34
C ARG A 35 16.19 5.28 22.93
N ILE A 36 16.01 5.84 24.12
CA ILE A 36 14.74 5.80 24.86
C ILE A 36 13.88 7.04 24.58
N VAL A 37 14.50 8.22 24.53
CA VAL A 37 13.76 9.49 24.43
C VAL A 37 13.26 9.79 23.01
N SER A 38 12.19 10.57 22.92
CA SER A 38 11.55 11.00 21.67
C SER A 38 11.79 12.46 21.34
N THR A 39 12.14 13.29 22.33
CA THR A 39 12.44 14.71 22.14
C THR A 39 13.79 15.09 22.75
N TYR A 40 14.38 16.20 22.28
CA TYR A 40 15.64 16.71 22.84
C TYR A 40 15.45 17.25 24.28
N SER A 41 14.27 17.79 24.60
CA SER A 41 13.95 18.21 25.98
C SER A 41 13.91 17.02 26.94
N GLU A 42 13.26 15.91 26.55
CA GLU A 42 13.31 14.66 27.32
C GLU A 42 14.74 14.14 27.50
N PHE A 43 15.57 14.23 26.46
CA PHE A 43 16.97 13.83 26.57
C PHE A 43 17.71 14.57 27.70
N LEU A 44 17.50 15.88 27.82
CA LEU A 44 18.12 16.68 28.87
C LEU A 44 17.62 16.26 30.25
N ALA A 45 16.30 16.14 30.42
CA ALA A 45 15.69 15.71 31.68
C ALA A 45 16.19 14.32 32.12
N PHE A 46 16.32 13.37 31.20
CA PHE A 46 16.84 12.03 31.51
C PHE A 46 18.34 12.03 31.86
N MET A 47 19.13 12.91 31.25
CA MET A 47 20.54 13.04 31.58
C MET A 47 20.74 13.72 32.94
N GLU A 48 19.92 14.72 33.28
CA GLU A 48 19.89 15.33 34.61
C GLU A 48 19.42 14.35 35.68
N ALA A 49 18.40 13.54 35.41
CA ALA A 49 17.93 12.46 36.30
C ALA A 49 19.01 11.38 36.54
N LYS A 50 19.91 11.18 35.58
CA LYS A 50 21.11 10.33 35.75
C LYS A 50 22.24 11.01 36.55
N GLY A 51 22.01 12.22 37.04
CA GLY A 51 22.95 12.99 37.86
C GLY A 51 23.89 13.89 37.07
N TYR A 52 23.74 14.04 35.75
CA TYR A 52 24.63 14.92 34.99
C TYR A 52 24.16 16.36 35.04
N GLU A 53 25.02 17.28 35.46
CA GLU A 53 24.79 18.72 35.25
C GLU A 53 25.07 19.08 33.79
N ILE A 54 24.10 19.72 33.13
CA ILE A 54 24.20 20.08 31.72
C ILE A 54 24.20 21.61 31.59
N LYS A 55 25.16 22.15 30.84
CA LYS A 55 25.24 23.59 30.52
C LYS A 55 25.33 23.82 29.02
N ASN A 56 24.82 24.96 28.57
CA ASN A 56 24.81 25.38 27.15
C ASN A 56 24.09 24.39 26.22
N ALA A 57 22.99 23.80 26.69
CA ALA A 57 22.21 22.83 25.93
C ALA A 57 21.28 23.47 24.88
N GLU A 58 21.00 24.76 25.02
CA GLU A 58 20.09 25.52 24.16
C GLU A 58 20.66 25.77 22.75
N PHE A 59 19.75 25.99 21.81
CA PHE A 59 20.05 26.36 20.43
C PHE A 59 19.67 27.83 20.21
N GLY A 60 20.52 28.59 19.52
CA GLY A 60 20.29 30.01 19.23
C GLY A 60 21.59 30.77 19.02
N GLU A 61 21.48 31.96 18.45
CA GLU A 61 22.62 32.84 18.07
C GLU A 61 23.45 33.28 19.28
N ASN A 62 22.82 33.42 20.45
CA ASN A 62 23.48 33.76 21.72
C ASN A 62 23.95 32.52 22.54
N SER A 63 23.75 31.31 22.03
CA SER A 63 24.12 30.08 22.74
C SER A 63 25.59 29.72 22.53
N ARG A 64 26.27 29.23 23.58
CA ARG A 64 27.66 28.75 23.42
C ARG A 64 27.69 27.51 22.52
N LYS A 65 28.74 27.42 21.71
CA LYS A 65 28.93 26.41 20.65
C LYS A 65 28.85 24.94 21.13
N TYR A 66 29.27 24.64 22.36
CA TYR A 66 29.32 23.25 22.86
C TYR A 66 28.50 23.06 24.12
N ILE A 67 27.62 22.06 24.08
CA ILE A 67 27.00 21.48 25.28
C ILE A 67 28.09 20.94 26.20
N THR A 68 27.91 21.10 27.50
CA THR A 68 28.89 20.69 28.51
C THR A 68 28.21 19.80 29.54
N PHE A 69 28.81 18.65 29.80
CA PHE A 69 28.34 17.66 30.77
C PHE A 69 29.31 17.59 31.95
N ARG A 70 28.78 17.62 33.17
CA ARG A 70 29.55 17.37 34.39
C ARG A 70 28.87 16.24 35.15
N SER A 71 29.62 15.16 35.36
CA SER A 71 29.20 14.06 36.23
C SER A 71 29.60 14.39 37.67
N PRO A 72 28.84 13.94 38.69
CA PRO A 72 29.19 14.11 40.09
C PRO A 72 30.58 13.52 40.39
N ASP A 73 30.95 12.44 39.69
CA ASP A 73 32.24 11.76 39.84
C ASP A 73 33.38 12.37 39.00
N MET A 74 33.12 13.46 38.27
CA MET A 74 34.12 14.14 37.42
C MET A 74 34.45 15.53 37.97
N SER A 75 35.71 15.75 38.35
CA SER A 75 36.20 17.07 38.77
C SER A 75 36.14 18.12 37.65
N ARG A 76 36.31 17.69 36.39
CA ARG A 76 36.35 18.56 35.20
C ARG A 76 35.15 18.31 34.29
N PRO A 77 34.46 19.39 33.84
CA PRO A 77 33.38 19.27 32.87
C PRO A 77 33.90 18.83 31.50
N VAL A 78 33.09 18.07 30.77
CA VAL A 78 33.40 17.52 29.45
C VAL A 78 32.54 18.19 28.39
N ARG A 79 33.15 18.64 27.29
CA ARG A 79 32.44 19.31 26.19
C ARG A 79 31.94 18.28 25.18
N GLY A 80 30.70 18.41 24.73
CA GLY A 80 30.13 17.73 23.55
C GLY A 80 30.71 18.28 22.25
N SER A 81 32.02 18.12 22.06
CA SER A 81 32.72 18.54 20.85
C SER A 81 33.39 17.36 20.15
N ALA A 82 33.67 17.53 18.85
CA ALA A 82 34.37 16.53 18.05
C ALA A 82 35.73 16.11 18.65
N LYS A 83 36.42 17.05 19.33
CA LYS A 83 37.73 16.83 19.95
C LYS A 83 37.64 16.14 21.33
N SER A 84 36.52 16.30 22.05
CA SER A 84 36.43 15.86 23.45
C SER A 84 35.56 14.61 23.64
N LEU A 85 34.39 14.55 23.00
CA LEU A 85 33.49 13.40 23.05
C LEU A 85 33.34 12.71 21.69
N GLY A 86 33.76 13.34 20.60
CA GLY A 86 33.62 12.82 19.24
C GLY A 86 32.45 13.49 18.50
N LYS A 87 32.49 13.41 17.16
CA LYS A 87 31.57 14.14 16.28
C LYS A 87 30.08 13.80 16.52
N ASN A 88 29.79 12.59 17.01
CA ASN A 88 28.42 12.11 17.24
C ASN A 88 27.77 12.57 18.55
N PHE A 89 28.48 13.38 19.34
CA PHE A 89 28.07 13.80 20.69
C PHE A 89 28.01 15.34 20.83
N THR A 90 27.90 16.06 19.71
CA THR A 90 27.55 17.49 19.75
C THR A 90 26.05 17.67 19.95
N LYS A 91 25.60 18.83 20.45
CA LYS A 91 24.18 19.08 20.71
C LYS A 91 23.32 18.96 19.44
N GLU A 92 23.83 19.41 18.29
CA GLU A 92 23.19 19.29 16.99
C GLU A 92 23.05 17.84 16.57
N ARG A 93 24.13 17.05 16.70
CA ARG A 93 24.11 15.62 16.35
C ARG A 93 23.26 14.79 17.29
N ILE A 94 23.21 15.14 18.57
CA ILE A 94 22.32 14.48 19.53
C ILE A 94 20.85 14.75 19.16
N LYS A 95 20.49 16.01 18.90
CA LYS A 95 19.14 16.40 18.46
C LYS A 95 18.75 15.70 17.15
N GLU A 96 19.61 15.76 16.13
CA GLU A 96 19.39 15.09 14.85
C GLU A 96 19.20 13.57 15.03
N ARG A 97 19.99 12.93 15.90
CA ARG A 97 19.87 11.48 16.16
C ARG A 97 18.57 11.10 16.86
N ILE A 98 17.99 12.00 17.66
CA ILE A 98 16.68 11.79 18.30
C ILE A 98 15.56 11.98 17.26
N GLU A 99 15.63 13.04 16.46
CA GLU A 99 14.63 13.36 15.43
C GLU A 99 14.61 12.32 14.30
N ASN A 100 15.78 11.87 13.81
CA ASN A 100 15.90 10.91 12.72
C ASN A 100 15.51 9.48 13.09
N LYS A 101 15.22 9.18 14.38
CA LYS A 101 14.58 7.91 14.74
C LYS A 101 13.21 7.74 14.10
N ARG A 102 12.45 8.83 13.98
CA ARG A 102 11.13 8.84 13.34
C ARG A 102 11.25 8.59 11.83
N GLN A 103 12.30 9.12 11.20
CA GLN A 103 12.55 8.93 9.77
C GLN A 103 13.00 7.50 9.43
N LYS A 104 13.73 6.79 10.31
CA LYS A 104 14.08 5.38 10.08
C LYS A 104 12.93 4.39 10.21
N ALA A 105 11.82 4.78 10.85
CA ALA A 105 10.58 4.00 10.86
C ALA A 105 9.75 4.20 9.58
N ILE A 106 10.13 5.15 8.73
CA ILE A 106 9.51 5.45 7.44
C ILE A 106 10.56 5.23 6.35
N PHE A 107 11.10 4.01 6.28
CA PHE A 107 11.42 3.51 4.95
C PHE A 107 10.11 2.94 4.42
N PRO A 108 9.51 3.49 3.35
CA PRO A 108 8.53 2.72 2.63
C PRO A 108 9.23 1.41 2.28
N SER A 109 8.64 0.29 2.70
CA SER A 109 9.08 -1.04 2.27
C SER A 109 8.80 -1.15 0.78
N VAL A 110 9.67 -0.56 -0.04
CA VAL A 110 9.53 -0.60 -1.50
C VAL A 110 9.84 -2.01 -2.01
N HIS A 111 10.39 -2.90 -1.17
CA HIS A 111 10.67 -4.28 -1.52
C HIS A 111 10.00 -5.25 -0.55
N ASN A 112 8.67 -5.35 -0.60
CA ASN A 112 7.93 -6.52 -0.09
C ASN A 112 8.21 -7.79 -0.93
N LYS A 113 9.34 -7.87 -1.65
CA LYS A 113 9.69 -9.01 -2.50
C LYS A 113 11.02 -9.56 -2.01
N LEU A 114 11.07 -10.88 -1.85
CA LEU A 114 12.28 -11.57 -1.41
C LEU A 114 13.47 -11.29 -2.33
N ILE A 115 14.62 -11.03 -1.70
CA ILE A 115 15.93 -10.90 -2.33
C ILE A 115 16.39 -12.29 -2.76
N ASP A 116 16.84 -12.43 -4.01
CA ASP A 116 17.43 -13.66 -4.50
C ASP A 116 18.88 -13.79 -3.99
N THR A 117 19.09 -14.73 -3.08
CA THR A 117 20.39 -15.02 -2.46
C THR A 117 21.39 -15.67 -3.42
N ASN A 118 20.90 -16.21 -4.54
CA ASN A 118 21.70 -16.85 -5.58
C ASN A 118 22.01 -15.89 -6.74
N ALA A 119 21.53 -14.64 -6.68
CA ALA A 119 21.83 -13.66 -7.70
C ALA A 119 23.37 -13.46 -7.83
N PRO A 120 23.92 -13.27 -9.05
CA PRO A 120 25.37 -13.27 -9.28
C PRO A 120 26.13 -12.17 -8.52
N ASN A 121 25.45 -11.11 -8.11
CA ASN A 121 25.99 -10.02 -7.27
C ASN A 121 26.01 -10.34 -5.76
N ILE A 122 25.33 -11.40 -5.33
CA ILE A 122 25.24 -11.84 -3.93
C ILE A 122 25.92 -13.21 -3.74
N ALA A 123 25.81 -14.07 -4.76
CA ALA A 123 26.43 -15.39 -4.81
C ALA A 123 27.95 -15.29 -4.62
N GLY A 124 28.50 -16.09 -3.71
CA GLY A 124 29.94 -16.11 -3.39
C GLY A 124 30.36 -15.13 -2.29
N ASN A 125 29.53 -14.16 -1.91
CA ASN A 125 29.80 -13.29 -0.77
C ASN A 125 28.97 -13.70 0.45
N ILE A 126 29.59 -14.41 1.38
CA ILE A 126 28.97 -14.94 2.61
C ILE A 126 28.32 -13.81 3.44
N GLY A 127 28.91 -12.61 3.45
CA GLY A 127 28.38 -11.45 4.15
C GLY A 127 27.07 -10.96 3.54
N LEU A 128 27.03 -10.82 2.21
CA LEU A 128 25.83 -10.41 1.47
C LEU A 128 24.73 -11.47 1.53
N GLN A 129 25.06 -12.75 1.47
CA GLN A 129 24.09 -13.84 1.64
C GLN A 129 23.45 -13.81 3.03
N LYS A 130 24.25 -13.66 4.10
CA LYS A 130 23.72 -13.54 5.47
C LYS A 130 22.84 -12.30 5.64
N TRP A 131 23.21 -11.19 5.02
CA TRP A 131 22.40 -9.97 5.00
C TRP A 131 21.07 -10.21 4.27
N ALA A 132 21.09 -10.79 3.07
CA ALA A 132 19.90 -11.08 2.28
C ALA A 132 18.95 -12.05 2.99
N ASN A 133 19.46 -13.10 3.62
CA ASN A 133 18.65 -14.03 4.43
C ASN A 133 17.99 -13.32 5.61
N LYS A 134 18.73 -12.46 6.32
CA LYS A 134 18.18 -11.69 7.44
C LYS A 134 17.10 -10.72 6.98
N GLU A 135 17.25 -10.14 5.80
CA GLU A 135 16.26 -9.23 5.23
C GLU A 135 15.01 -9.98 4.75
N ASN A 136 15.19 -11.10 4.06
CA ASN A 136 14.10 -12.00 3.67
C ASN A 136 13.28 -12.47 4.88
N LEU A 137 13.93 -12.85 5.98
CA LEU A 137 13.24 -13.24 7.22
C LEU A 137 12.37 -12.11 7.78
N LYS A 138 12.82 -10.84 7.72
CA LYS A 138 11.99 -9.70 8.11
C LYS A 138 10.80 -9.51 7.18
N ILE A 139 11.00 -9.63 5.87
CA ILE A 139 9.93 -9.54 4.87
C ILE A 139 8.86 -10.60 5.18
N VAL A 140 9.27 -11.85 5.36
CA VAL A 140 8.38 -12.99 5.66
C VAL A 140 7.66 -12.80 6.98
N SER A 141 8.36 -12.35 8.03
CA SER A 141 7.73 -12.03 9.31
C SER A 141 6.69 -10.92 9.18
N ALA A 142 6.96 -9.90 8.38
CA ALA A 142 6.00 -8.83 8.11
C ALA A 142 4.79 -9.34 7.31
N GLU A 143 5.00 -10.15 6.26
CA GLU A 143 3.90 -10.73 5.48
C GLU A 143 3.05 -11.71 6.31
N TYR A 144 3.68 -12.51 7.18
CA TYR A 144 2.97 -13.37 8.12
C TYR A 144 2.12 -12.56 9.11
N ASN A 145 2.65 -11.44 9.62
CA ASN A 145 1.86 -10.54 10.47
C ASN A 145 0.66 -9.94 9.71
N LYS A 146 0.81 -9.59 8.43
CA LYS A 146 -0.34 -9.15 7.61
C LYS A 146 -1.38 -10.26 7.47
N MET A 147 -0.95 -11.49 7.20
CA MET A 147 -1.84 -12.66 7.17
C MET A 147 -2.67 -12.78 8.46
N LEU A 148 -2.03 -12.61 9.63
CA LEU A 148 -2.71 -12.59 10.92
C LEU A 148 -3.69 -11.41 11.07
N THR A 149 -3.38 -10.22 10.54
CA THR A 149 -4.34 -9.10 10.54
C THR A 149 -5.59 -9.36 9.72
N HIS A 150 -5.52 -10.28 8.74
CA HIS A 150 -6.68 -10.78 8.01
C HIS A 150 -7.39 -11.94 8.71
N ASN A 151 -7.03 -12.26 9.96
CA ASN A 151 -7.49 -13.44 10.72
C ASN A 151 -7.18 -14.79 10.02
N LEU A 152 -6.10 -14.83 9.24
CA LEU A 152 -5.65 -16.03 8.55
C LEU A 152 -4.44 -16.60 9.30
N HIS A 153 -4.50 -17.87 9.70
CA HIS A 153 -3.51 -18.49 10.58
C HIS A 153 -2.63 -19.52 9.87
N ASN A 154 -3.05 -20.00 8.70
CA ASN A 154 -2.34 -21.01 7.93
C ASN A 154 -2.51 -20.84 6.41
N PHE A 155 -1.73 -21.60 5.64
CA PHE A 155 -1.76 -21.56 4.18
C PHE A 155 -3.11 -21.99 3.58
N SER A 156 -3.80 -22.96 4.19
CA SER A 156 -5.11 -23.42 3.70
C SER A 156 -6.13 -22.28 3.77
N GLU A 157 -6.23 -21.62 4.93
CA GLU A 157 -7.12 -20.46 5.12
C GLU A 157 -6.81 -19.32 4.14
N LEU A 158 -5.53 -19.08 3.85
CA LEU A 158 -5.10 -18.09 2.86
C LEU A 158 -5.55 -18.45 1.45
N GLU A 159 -5.35 -19.71 1.04
CA GLU A 159 -5.77 -20.22 -0.27
C GLU A 159 -7.29 -20.21 -0.43
N ASP A 160 -8.02 -20.63 0.62
CA ASP A 160 -9.49 -20.62 0.66
C ASP A 160 -10.03 -19.19 0.57
N ARG A 161 -9.40 -18.22 1.26
CA ARG A 161 -9.77 -16.80 1.18
C ARG A 161 -9.55 -16.24 -0.22
N ILE A 162 -8.41 -16.54 -0.85
CA ILE A 162 -8.11 -16.13 -2.22
C ILE A 162 -9.17 -16.72 -3.19
N ALA A 163 -9.48 -18.00 -3.07
CA ALA A 163 -10.48 -18.67 -3.90
C ALA A 163 -11.88 -18.05 -3.73
N LEU A 164 -12.29 -17.78 -2.48
CA LEU A 164 -13.55 -17.12 -2.17
C LEU A 164 -13.63 -15.72 -2.80
N LEU A 165 -12.57 -14.92 -2.68
CA LEU A 165 -12.52 -13.58 -3.28
C LEU A 165 -12.59 -13.63 -4.81
N HIS A 166 -11.94 -14.62 -5.45
CA HIS A 166 -12.07 -14.84 -6.90
C HIS A 166 -13.50 -15.19 -7.30
N MET A 167 -14.19 -16.02 -6.52
CA MET A 167 -15.61 -16.33 -6.75
C MET A 167 -16.49 -15.09 -6.63
N GLN A 168 -16.34 -14.32 -5.55
CA GLN A 168 -17.08 -13.08 -5.32
C GLN A 168 -16.81 -12.04 -6.42
N GLN A 169 -15.54 -11.91 -6.83
CA GLN A 169 -15.15 -11.03 -7.93
C GLN A 169 -15.83 -11.42 -9.24
N LYS A 170 -15.89 -12.72 -9.56
CA LYS A 170 -16.57 -13.23 -10.75
C LYS A 170 -18.07 -12.92 -10.70
N GLU A 171 -18.72 -13.16 -9.57
CA GLU A 171 -20.14 -12.87 -9.37
C GLU A 171 -20.45 -11.38 -9.56
N VAL A 172 -19.70 -10.49 -8.89
CA VAL A 172 -19.85 -9.04 -9.06
C VAL A 172 -19.62 -8.63 -10.52
N ASN A 173 -18.61 -9.20 -11.18
CA ASN A 173 -18.34 -8.90 -12.59
C ASN A 173 -19.51 -9.31 -13.50
N THR A 174 -20.15 -10.46 -13.27
CA THR A 174 -21.35 -10.84 -14.05
C THR A 174 -22.49 -9.84 -13.86
N SER A 175 -22.67 -9.34 -12.64
CA SER A 175 -23.67 -8.30 -12.34
C SER A 175 -23.35 -6.98 -13.05
N VAL A 176 -22.08 -6.55 -13.03
CA VAL A 176 -21.62 -5.34 -13.73
C VAL A 176 -21.88 -5.46 -15.24
N VAL A 177 -21.49 -6.56 -15.87
CA VAL A 177 -21.70 -6.79 -17.31
C VAL A 177 -23.19 -6.79 -17.67
N SER A 178 -24.03 -7.42 -16.83
CA SER A 178 -25.49 -7.39 -17.02
C SER A 178 -26.04 -5.97 -16.96
N LEU A 179 -25.63 -5.16 -15.98
CA LEU A 179 -26.04 -3.76 -15.88
C LEU A 179 -25.58 -2.93 -17.08
N GLU A 180 -24.37 -3.17 -17.59
CA GLU A 180 -23.88 -2.48 -18.79
C GLU A 180 -24.71 -2.80 -20.04
N SER A 181 -25.14 -4.04 -20.18
CA SER A 181 -26.05 -4.46 -21.25
C SER A 181 -27.40 -3.73 -21.14
N GLN A 182 -27.99 -3.71 -19.93
CA GLN A 182 -29.26 -3.03 -19.66
C GLN A 182 -29.16 -1.51 -19.92
N ILE A 183 -28.08 -0.86 -19.47
CA ILE A 183 -27.82 0.56 -19.72
C ILE A 183 -27.72 0.83 -21.23
N ARG A 184 -27.02 -0.03 -21.98
CA ARG A 184 -26.87 0.11 -23.44
C ARG A 184 -28.23 0.03 -24.13
N HIS A 185 -29.01 -0.99 -23.79
CA HIS A 185 -30.35 -1.16 -24.34
C HIS A 185 -31.26 0.04 -24.02
N LEU A 186 -31.31 0.49 -22.77
CA LEU A 186 -32.13 1.65 -22.39
C LEU A 186 -31.67 2.95 -23.05
N ARG A 187 -30.36 3.14 -23.27
CA ARG A 187 -29.85 4.29 -24.03
C ARG A 187 -30.32 4.29 -25.47
N GLU A 188 -30.38 3.12 -26.09
CA GLU A 188 -30.94 2.96 -27.43
C GLU A 188 -32.44 3.27 -27.44
N MET A 189 -33.20 2.76 -26.48
CA MET A 189 -34.63 3.08 -26.34
C MET A 189 -34.85 4.57 -26.11
N LEU A 190 -34.03 5.22 -25.28
CA LEU A 190 -34.10 6.67 -25.05
C LEU A 190 -33.82 7.47 -26.33
N LYS A 191 -32.88 7.00 -27.18
CA LYS A 191 -32.60 7.63 -28.48
C LYS A 191 -33.83 7.59 -29.38
N TYR A 192 -34.45 6.42 -29.54
CA TYR A 192 -35.66 6.30 -30.36
C TYR A 192 -36.86 7.02 -29.74
N ALA A 193 -37.00 7.02 -28.42
CA ALA A 193 -38.04 7.79 -27.73
C ALA A 193 -37.96 9.29 -28.03
N LYS A 194 -36.74 9.85 -27.99
CA LYS A 194 -36.51 11.26 -28.35
C LYS A 194 -36.79 11.52 -29.84
N GLN A 195 -36.43 10.59 -30.72
CA GLN A 195 -36.68 10.70 -32.15
C GLN A 195 -38.18 10.65 -32.47
N TYR A 196 -38.91 9.72 -31.86
CA TYR A 196 -40.37 9.62 -31.93
C TYR A 196 -41.03 10.92 -31.49
N GLN A 197 -40.70 11.42 -30.29
CA GLN A 197 -41.26 12.65 -29.74
C GLN A 197 -40.96 13.88 -30.62
N LYS A 198 -39.73 14.00 -31.12
CA LYS A 198 -39.30 15.13 -31.96
C LYS A 198 -40.03 15.15 -33.30
N ASN A 199 -40.25 13.98 -33.90
CA ASN A 199 -40.77 13.87 -35.26
C ASN A 199 -42.29 13.67 -35.34
N LYS A 200 -42.96 13.40 -34.21
CA LYS A 200 -44.40 13.16 -34.13
C LYS A 200 -45.25 14.24 -34.83
N ILE A 201 -44.86 15.51 -34.70
CA ILE A 201 -45.58 16.62 -35.33
C ILE A 201 -45.65 16.52 -36.86
N TYR A 202 -44.61 15.96 -37.51
CA TYR A 202 -44.59 15.81 -38.96
C TYR A 202 -45.49 14.66 -39.41
N ASP A 203 -45.56 13.59 -38.64
CA ASP A 203 -46.46 12.48 -38.89
C ASP A 203 -47.93 12.87 -38.65
N ASP A 204 -48.23 13.57 -37.55
CA ASP A 204 -49.57 14.09 -37.26
C ASP A 204 -50.07 15.02 -38.40
N HIS A 205 -49.23 15.95 -38.85
CA HIS A 205 -49.56 16.84 -39.97
C HIS A 205 -49.65 16.13 -41.32
N TYR A 206 -48.83 15.11 -41.57
CA TYR A 206 -48.92 14.28 -42.77
C TYR A 206 -50.28 13.58 -42.84
N LYS A 207 -50.72 12.96 -41.72
CA LYS A 207 -52.02 12.30 -41.60
C LYS A 207 -53.21 13.25 -41.78
N SER A 208 -53.07 14.52 -41.39
CA SER A 208 -54.11 15.54 -41.54
C SER A 208 -53.99 16.41 -42.81
N SER A 209 -52.98 16.17 -43.66
CA SER A 209 -52.72 17.00 -44.84
C SER A 209 -53.78 16.81 -45.93
N LYS A 210 -54.15 17.91 -46.61
CA LYS A 210 -55.01 17.85 -47.79
C LYS A 210 -54.31 17.22 -49.01
N ASP A 211 -52.99 17.31 -49.06
CA ASP A 211 -52.13 16.75 -50.11
C ASP A 211 -50.98 15.99 -49.43
N PRO A 212 -51.16 14.70 -49.09
CA PRO A 212 -50.17 13.90 -48.38
C PRO A 212 -48.88 13.71 -49.18
N ASP A 213 -48.96 13.49 -50.49
CA ASP A 213 -47.79 13.23 -51.34
C ASP A 213 -46.83 14.41 -51.37
N ARG A 214 -47.36 15.62 -51.57
CA ARG A 214 -46.54 16.83 -51.54
C ARG A 214 -45.93 17.06 -50.16
N TYR A 215 -46.68 16.80 -49.10
CA TYR A 215 -46.20 16.94 -47.72
C TYR A 215 -45.07 15.94 -47.43
N PHE A 216 -45.25 14.68 -47.83
CA PHE A 216 -44.25 13.62 -47.68
C PHE A 216 -42.94 14.01 -48.35
N ARG A 217 -42.94 14.42 -49.62
CA ARG A 217 -41.72 14.84 -50.34
C ARG A 217 -40.97 15.99 -49.64
N LYS A 218 -41.68 16.84 -48.89
CA LYS A 218 -41.08 17.96 -48.15
C LYS A 218 -40.48 17.55 -46.80
N TYR A 219 -41.06 16.56 -46.12
CA TYR A 219 -40.69 16.14 -44.77
C TYR A 219 -40.36 14.64 -44.67
N GLU A 220 -39.92 14.05 -45.78
CA GLU A 220 -39.69 12.61 -45.96
C GLU A 220 -38.80 12.06 -44.85
N SER A 221 -37.66 12.69 -44.61
CA SER A 221 -36.71 12.28 -43.56
C SER A 221 -37.35 12.24 -42.18
N GLN A 222 -38.17 13.22 -41.81
CA GLN A 222 -38.79 13.29 -40.48
C GLN A 222 -39.85 12.21 -40.32
N ILE A 223 -40.65 11.96 -41.36
CA ILE A 223 -41.70 10.94 -41.37
C ILE A 223 -41.07 9.53 -41.32
N ILE A 224 -40.03 9.26 -42.10
CA ILE A 224 -39.30 7.98 -42.06
C ILE A 224 -38.64 7.77 -40.70
N LEU A 225 -37.97 8.79 -40.15
CA LEU A 225 -37.35 8.70 -38.82
C LEU A 225 -38.40 8.51 -37.71
N PHE A 226 -39.60 9.08 -37.84
CA PHE A 226 -40.71 8.83 -36.93
C PHE A 226 -41.15 7.37 -37.00
N ALA A 227 -41.50 6.88 -38.19
CA ALA A 227 -41.98 5.52 -38.39
C ALA A 227 -40.95 4.46 -37.94
N GLY A 228 -39.67 4.69 -38.23
CA GLY A 228 -38.59 3.81 -37.77
C GLY A 228 -38.44 3.81 -36.24
N ALA A 229 -38.57 4.96 -35.59
CA ALA A 229 -38.54 5.04 -34.13
C ALA A 229 -39.76 4.38 -33.49
N GLU A 230 -40.95 4.58 -34.07
CA GLU A 230 -42.19 3.92 -33.67
C GLU A 230 -42.07 2.40 -33.70
N HIS A 231 -41.59 1.84 -34.83
CA HIS A 231 -41.39 0.40 -34.99
C HIS A 231 -40.45 -0.18 -33.93
N ILE A 232 -39.26 0.40 -33.77
CA ILE A 232 -38.26 -0.11 -32.82
C ILE A 232 -38.78 -0.06 -31.38
N LEU A 233 -39.47 1.02 -30.99
CA LEU A 233 -40.03 1.12 -29.64
C LEU A 233 -41.11 0.05 -29.39
N GLN A 234 -42.01 -0.18 -30.36
CA GLN A 234 -43.05 -1.20 -30.26
C GLN A 234 -42.48 -2.62 -30.22
N GLU A 235 -41.48 -2.91 -31.05
CA GLU A 235 -40.78 -4.21 -31.08
C GLU A 235 -40.12 -4.52 -29.73
N ASN A 236 -39.65 -3.48 -29.03
CA ASN A 236 -39.09 -3.59 -27.68
C ASN A 236 -40.16 -3.47 -26.56
N GLY A 237 -41.44 -3.61 -26.90
CA GLY A 237 -42.55 -3.66 -25.95
C GLY A 237 -42.87 -2.33 -25.26
N ILE A 238 -42.43 -1.19 -25.80
CA ILE A 238 -42.69 0.13 -25.22
C ILE A 238 -44.05 0.65 -25.70
N ASP A 239 -44.95 0.91 -24.76
CA ASP A 239 -46.23 1.58 -25.06
C ASP A 239 -46.00 3.07 -25.35
N LEU A 240 -46.25 3.45 -26.61
CA LEU A 240 -46.10 4.80 -27.11
C LEU A 240 -47.08 5.80 -26.47
N LYS A 241 -48.26 5.35 -26.02
CA LYS A 241 -49.24 6.22 -25.35
C LYS A 241 -48.74 6.69 -23.99
N HIS A 242 -47.91 5.89 -23.35
CA HIS A 242 -47.32 6.15 -22.04
C HIS A 242 -45.80 6.37 -22.10
N LEU A 243 -45.28 6.71 -23.28
CA LEU A 243 -43.86 6.95 -23.50
C LEU A 243 -43.36 8.13 -22.67
N ASN A 244 -42.47 7.85 -21.73
CA ASN A 244 -41.88 8.85 -20.85
C ASN A 244 -40.35 8.80 -20.91
N SER A 245 -39.77 9.66 -21.74
CA SER A 245 -38.31 9.81 -21.89
C SER A 245 -37.60 10.18 -20.59
N ASN A 246 -38.25 10.93 -19.69
CA ASN A 246 -37.68 11.28 -18.39
C ASN A 246 -37.60 10.06 -17.47
N LYS A 247 -38.59 9.16 -17.53
CA LYS A 247 -38.57 7.88 -16.81
C LYS A 247 -37.43 6.97 -17.28
N LEU A 248 -37.22 6.87 -18.60
CA LEU A 248 -36.08 6.12 -19.17
C LEU A 248 -34.74 6.72 -18.73
N GLN A 249 -34.63 8.05 -18.73
CA GLN A 249 -33.42 8.73 -18.26
C GLN A 249 -33.14 8.50 -16.77
N ALA A 250 -34.18 8.52 -15.93
CA ALA A 250 -34.07 8.20 -14.51
C ALA A 250 -33.64 6.74 -14.28
N GLN A 251 -34.20 5.78 -15.02
CA GLN A 251 -33.78 4.37 -14.95
C GLN A 251 -32.32 4.18 -15.36
N ILE A 252 -31.86 4.85 -16.41
CA ILE A 252 -30.45 4.81 -16.81
C ILE A 252 -29.55 5.35 -15.70
N ALA A 253 -29.93 6.46 -15.06
CA ALA A 253 -29.16 7.06 -13.97
C ALA A 253 -29.07 6.11 -12.75
N ASP A 254 -30.18 5.47 -12.38
CA ASP A 254 -30.22 4.48 -11.30
C ASP A 254 -29.30 3.28 -11.58
N LEU A 255 -29.37 2.70 -12.79
CA LEU A 255 -28.50 1.59 -13.18
C LEU A 255 -27.02 1.99 -13.20
N ILE A 256 -26.70 3.22 -13.61
CA ILE A 256 -25.32 3.74 -13.56
C ILE A 256 -24.85 3.82 -12.12
N SER A 257 -25.66 4.37 -11.20
CA SER A 257 -25.31 4.46 -9.78
C SER A 257 -25.08 3.07 -9.16
N ARG A 258 -25.96 2.11 -9.46
CA ARG A 258 -25.80 0.72 -9.02
C ARG A 258 -24.52 0.08 -9.58
N LYS A 259 -24.20 0.34 -10.85
CA LYS A 259 -22.97 -0.15 -11.48
C LYS A 259 -21.73 0.42 -10.81
N GLU A 260 -21.72 1.72 -10.52
CA GLU A 260 -20.60 2.38 -9.83
C GLU A 260 -20.36 1.77 -8.46
N SER A 261 -21.41 1.53 -7.67
CA SER A 261 -21.32 0.85 -6.37
C SER A 261 -20.71 -0.56 -6.47
N LEU A 262 -21.16 -1.37 -7.43
CA LEU A 262 -20.61 -2.70 -7.66
C LEU A 262 -19.16 -2.67 -8.16
N ASN A 263 -18.81 -1.68 -8.98
CA ASN A 263 -17.45 -1.52 -9.48
C ASN A 263 -16.47 -1.17 -8.35
N THR A 264 -16.90 -0.40 -7.34
CA THR A 264 -16.10 -0.17 -6.13
C THR A 264 -15.79 -1.48 -5.41
N GLN A 265 -16.77 -2.37 -5.26
CA GLN A 265 -16.58 -3.69 -4.65
C GLN A 265 -15.65 -4.59 -5.48
N TYR A 266 -15.80 -4.57 -6.81
CA TYR A 266 -14.91 -5.30 -7.70
C TYR A 266 -13.45 -4.86 -7.57
N VAL A 267 -13.21 -3.54 -7.48
CA VAL A 267 -11.87 -2.97 -7.30
C VAL A 267 -11.30 -3.34 -5.93
N SER A 268 -12.09 -3.33 -4.85
CA SER A 268 -11.62 -3.74 -3.53
C SER A 268 -11.23 -5.21 -3.50
N PHE A 269 -12.03 -6.11 -4.09
CA PHE A 269 -11.66 -7.52 -4.20
C PHE A 269 -10.37 -7.71 -5.00
N LYS A 270 -10.20 -6.98 -6.10
CA LYS A 270 -8.96 -7.03 -6.90
C LYS A 270 -7.73 -6.60 -6.11
N GLN A 271 -7.86 -5.63 -5.21
CA GLN A 271 -6.77 -5.17 -4.36
C GLN A 271 -6.44 -6.22 -3.28
N GLU A 272 -7.45 -6.75 -2.61
CA GLU A 272 -7.29 -7.78 -1.57
C GLU A 272 -6.68 -9.07 -2.14
N ILE A 273 -7.16 -9.54 -3.29
CA ILE A 273 -6.59 -10.70 -4.00
C ILE A 273 -5.10 -10.50 -4.26
N LYS A 274 -4.70 -9.33 -4.80
CA LYS A 274 -3.30 -9.04 -5.09
C LYS A 274 -2.42 -9.04 -3.84
N GLU A 275 -2.94 -8.52 -2.73
CA GLU A 275 -2.23 -8.50 -1.46
C GLU A 275 -2.03 -9.91 -0.91
N LEU A 276 -3.10 -10.71 -0.87
CA LEU A 276 -3.05 -12.10 -0.38
C LEU A 276 -2.20 -13.01 -1.28
N GLU A 277 -2.25 -12.83 -2.60
CA GLU A 277 -1.38 -13.54 -3.55
C GLU A 277 0.09 -13.18 -3.35
N LEU A 278 0.40 -11.91 -3.03
CA LEU A 278 1.77 -11.50 -2.71
C LEU A 278 2.27 -12.14 -1.41
N ILE A 279 1.43 -12.17 -0.38
CA ILE A 279 1.71 -12.87 0.88
C ILE A 279 2.00 -14.35 0.59
N HIS A 280 1.11 -15.02 -0.16
CA HIS A 280 1.26 -16.43 -0.52
C HIS A 280 2.57 -16.70 -1.28
N GLN A 281 2.90 -15.87 -2.28
CA GLN A 281 4.13 -15.99 -3.07
C GLN A 281 5.38 -15.81 -2.21
N ASN A 282 5.40 -14.83 -1.31
CA ASN A 282 6.55 -14.58 -0.44
C ASN A 282 6.73 -15.71 0.57
N LEU A 283 5.67 -16.13 1.26
CA LEU A 283 5.75 -17.21 2.23
C LEU A 283 6.15 -18.54 1.57
N SER A 284 5.52 -18.88 0.43
CA SER A 284 5.82 -20.13 -0.30
C SER A 284 7.24 -20.17 -0.85
N LYS A 285 7.75 -19.05 -1.39
CA LYS A 285 9.11 -18.96 -1.91
C LYS A 285 10.16 -19.08 -0.81
N TYR A 286 9.91 -18.46 0.35
CA TYR A 286 10.83 -18.55 1.49
C TYR A 286 10.88 -19.97 2.07
N LEU A 287 9.72 -20.60 2.29
CA LEU A 287 9.66 -21.98 2.80
C LEU A 287 10.30 -23.00 1.86
N LYS A 288 10.23 -22.78 0.54
CA LYS A 288 10.94 -23.61 -0.45
C LYS A 288 12.46 -23.41 -0.44
N GLN A 289 12.96 -22.24 -0.02
CA GLN A 289 14.40 -22.00 0.16
C GLN A 289 14.97 -22.67 1.42
N ASP A 290 14.18 -22.73 2.50
CA ASP A 290 14.56 -23.34 3.78
C ASP A 290 14.30 -24.86 3.85
N ALA A 291 13.73 -25.47 2.80
CA ALA A 291 13.56 -26.92 2.74
C ALA A 291 14.96 -27.59 2.75
N PRO A 292 15.29 -28.41 3.77
CA PRO A 292 16.53 -29.15 3.76
C PRO A 292 16.54 -30.00 2.50
N LYS A 293 17.65 -29.96 1.74
CA LYS A 293 17.93 -31.00 0.75
C LYS A 293 18.01 -32.31 1.51
N ILE A 294 16.88 -33.01 1.63
CA ILE A 294 16.85 -34.38 2.12
C ILE A 294 17.67 -35.16 1.10
N GLN A 295 18.94 -35.39 1.42
CA GLN A 295 19.72 -36.45 0.78
C GLN A 295 18.94 -37.72 1.07
N ARG A 296 18.18 -38.17 0.08
CA ARG A 296 17.64 -39.53 0.06
C ARG A 296 18.86 -40.43 0.03
N PHE A 297 19.30 -40.89 1.19
CA PHE A 297 20.21 -42.02 1.29
C PHE A 297 19.47 -43.23 0.73
N SER A 298 19.77 -43.57 -0.52
CA SER A 298 19.39 -44.83 -1.13
C SER A 298 20.22 -45.95 -0.51
N HIS A 299 19.81 -46.40 0.67
CA HIS A 299 20.14 -47.73 1.15
C HIS A 299 18.88 -48.56 1.14
N ASN A 300 18.74 -49.33 0.07
CA ASN A 300 18.40 -50.75 0.09
C ASN A 300 18.34 -51.24 -1.36
N LYS A 301 19.47 -51.76 -1.83
CA LYS A 301 19.45 -52.84 -2.82
C LYS A 301 18.99 -54.08 -2.06
N LEU A 302 17.86 -54.65 -2.44
CA LEU A 302 17.55 -56.05 -2.19
C LEU A 302 17.53 -56.79 -3.53
N PRO A 303 17.97 -58.05 -3.54
CA PRO A 303 18.45 -58.74 -4.72
C PRO A 303 17.31 -59.22 -5.62
N SER A 304 17.63 -59.28 -6.90
CA SER A 304 16.80 -59.85 -7.95
C SER A 304 16.46 -61.31 -7.67
N LEU A 305 15.17 -61.63 -7.77
CA LEU A 305 14.66 -62.95 -8.17
C LEU A 305 13.95 -62.76 -9.50
#